data_AF-A0A166U6L7-F1
#
_entry.id   AF-A0A166U6L7-F1
#
_cell.length_a   1.000
_cell.length_b   1.000
_cell.length_c   1.000
_cell.angle_alpha   90.00
_cell.angle_beta   90.00
_cell.angle_gamma   90.00
#
_symmetry.space_group_name_H-M   'P 1'
#
loop_
_entity.id
_entity.type
_entity.pdbx_description
1 polymer ?
#
loop_
_entity_poly.entity_id
_entity_poly.type
_entity_poly.pdbx_seq_one_letter_code
_entity_poly.pdbx_strand_id
1 'polypeptide(L)' 'AVLSRMSTELRCQCIKTHSTPFHPKFIKELRVIESGPHCENSEI' A
#
# COMPACT_ATOMS: atom_id res chain seq x y z
N ALA A 1 9.90 -19.85 -15.22
CA ALA A 1 8.80 -18.95 -14.85
C ALA A 1 9.23 -18.16 -13.62
N VAL A 2 9.25 -16.83 -13.68
CA VAL A 2 9.47 -16.00 -12.49
C VAL A 2 8.17 -16.04 -11.70
N LEU A 3 8.15 -16.82 -10.61
CA LEU A 3 7.08 -16.75 -9.63
C LEU A 3 7.14 -15.33 -9.06
N SER A 4 6.24 -14.44 -9.50
CA SER A 4 5.90 -13.26 -8.73
C SER A 4 5.45 -13.76 -7.37
N ARG A 5 6.38 -13.81 -6.42
CA ARG A 5 6.05 -13.98 -5.01
C ARG A 5 5.33 -12.70 -4.61
N MET A 6 4.05 -12.63 -4.94
CA MET A 6 3.06 -12.13 -4.00
C MET A 6 3.09 -13.10 -2.81
N SER A 7 4.21 -13.12 -2.08
CA SER A 7 4.20 -13.51 -0.68
C SER A 7 3.15 -12.59 -0.11
N THR A 8 1.91 -13.07 0.00
CA THR A 8 0.80 -12.35 0.58
C THR A 8 1.35 -11.71 1.84
N GLU A 9 1.48 -10.39 1.78
CA GLU A 9 2.27 -9.62 2.73
C GLU A 9 1.94 -10.09 4.14
N LEU A 10 2.94 -10.60 4.85
CA LEU A 10 2.74 -11.05 6.23
C LEU A 10 2.46 -9.88 7.17
N ARG A 11 2.56 -8.63 6.68
CA ARG A 11 2.41 -7.35 7.40
C ARG A 11 2.07 -6.24 6.39
N CYS A 12 1.45 -5.15 6.84
CA CYS A 12 1.18 -3.94 6.04
C CYS A 12 2.36 -3.48 5.16
N GLN A 13 2.08 -2.95 3.96
CA GLN A 13 3.08 -2.48 3.00
C GLN A 13 3.69 -1.12 3.42
N CYS A 14 2.88 -0.23 3.98
CA CYS A 14 3.32 1.09 4.40
C CYS A 14 4.06 1.00 5.74
N ILE A 15 5.36 1.30 5.73
CA ILE A 15 6.19 1.38 6.94
C ILE A 15 5.86 2.66 7.75
N LYS A 16 5.47 3.73 7.06
CA LYS A 16 5.10 5.03 7.64
C LYS A 16 3.99 5.67 6.82
N THR A 17 3.15 6.44 7.49
CA THR A 17 2.08 7.22 6.86
C THR A 17 2.41 8.71 6.96
N HIS A 18 1.98 9.47 5.95
CA HIS A 18 2.12 10.92 5.91
C HIS A 18 0.73 11.55 5.76
N SER A 19 0.29 12.30 6.77
CA SER A 19 -1.02 12.97 6.77
C SER A 19 -0.95 14.42 6.30
N THR A 20 0.22 14.90 5.88
CA THR A 20 0.40 16.24 5.35
C THR A 20 -0.30 16.36 3.99
N PRO A 21 -1.24 17.30 3.81
CA PRO A 21 -1.90 17.49 2.52
C PRO A 21 -0.90 17.80 1.41
N PHE A 22 -1.14 17.24 0.22
CA PHE A 22 -0.33 17.48 -0.95
C PHE A 22 -1.22 17.61 -2.18
N HIS A 23 -0.76 18.37 -3.17
CA HIS A 23 -1.60 18.69 -4.32
C HIS A 23 -1.70 17.47 -5.27
N PRO A 24 -2.91 17.01 -5.65
CA PRO A 24 -3.10 15.78 -6.45
C PRO A 24 -2.38 15.79 -7.79
N LYS A 25 -2.11 16.97 -8.36
CA LYS A 25 -1.31 17.17 -9.59
C LYS A 25 0.08 16.49 -9.54
N PHE A 26 0.64 16.26 -8.36
CA PHE A 26 1.94 15.61 -8.20
C PHE A 26 1.87 14.08 -8.08
N ILE A 27 0.67 13.50 -8.03
CA ILE A 27 0.47 12.04 -8.00
C ILE A 27 0.71 11.48 -9.41
N LYS A 28 1.67 10.57 -9.54
CA LYS A 28 1.91 9.84 -10.80
C LYS A 28 1.11 8.55 -10.89
N GLU A 29 1.03 7.82 -9.78
CA GLU A 29 0.27 6.58 -9.61
C GLU A 29 -0.30 6.60 -8.20
N LEU A 30 -1.53 6.12 -8.05
CA LEU A 30 -2.19 5.91 -6.77
C LEU A 30 -2.61 4.44 -6.72
N ARG A 31 -2.28 3.75 -5.64
CA ARG A 31 -2.73 2.38 -5.41
C ARG A 31 -3.41 2.34 -4.06
N VAL A 32 -4.62 1.80 -4.06
CA VAL A 32 -5.31 1.44 -2.83
C VAL A 32 -5.02 -0.02 -2.54
N ILE A 33 -4.57 -0.32 -1.33
CA ILE A 33 -4.37 -1.67 -0.83
C ILE A 33 -5.46 -1.92 0.20
N GLU A 34 -6.37 -2.83 -0.10
CA GLU A 34 -7.45 -3.17 0.83
C GLU A 34 -6.90 -3.89 2.06
N SER A 35 -7.59 -3.73 3.19
CA SER A 35 -7.31 -4.49 4.40
C SER A 35 -7.33 -6.00 4.12
N GLY A 36 -6.42 -6.73 4.74
CA GLY A 36 -6.27 -8.17 4.61
C GLY A 36 -6.03 -8.88 5.94
N PRO A 37 -5.94 -10.22 5.94
CA PRO A 37 -5.77 -11.03 7.15
C PRO A 37 -4.50 -10.74 7.96
N HIS A 38 -3.55 -9.99 7.39
CA HIS A 38 -2.28 -9.62 8.02
C HIS A 38 -2.06 -8.09 8.10
N CYS A 39 -3.03 -7.30 7.64
CA CYS A 39 -3.05 -5.86 7.76
C CYS A 39 -4.50 -5.39 7.85
N GLU A 40 -4.94 -5.02 9.05
CA GLU A 40 -6.34 -4.61 9.29
C GLU A 40 -6.68 -3.25 8.67
N ASN A 41 -5.68 -2.48 8.26
CA ASN A 41 -5.85 -1.15 7.69
C ASN A 41 -5.85 -1.22 6.16
N SER A 42 -6.73 -0.46 5.52
CA SER A 42 -6.55 -0.11 4.11
C SER A 42 -5.43 0.93 3.98
N GLU A 43 -4.56 0.77 3.00
CA GLU A 43 -3.38 1.60 2.76
C GLU A 43 -3.46 2.32 1.42
N ILE A 44 -2.82 3.49 1.35
CA ILE A 44 -2.76 4.38 0.17
C ILE A 44 -1.39 5.05 0.12
#